data_AF-A0A6B2SX80-F1
#
_entry.id   AF-A0A6B2SX80-F1
#
_cell.length_a   1.000
_cell.length_b   1.000
_cell.length_c   1.000
_cell.angle_alpha   90.00
_cell.angle_beta   90.00
_cell.angle_gamma   90.00
#
_symmetry.space_group_name_H-M   'P 1'
#
loop_
_entity.id
_entity.type
_entity.pdbx_description
1 polymer ?
#
loop_
_entity_poly.entity_id
_entity_poly.type
_entity_poly.pdbx_seq_one_letter_code
_entity_poly.pdbx_strand_id
1 'polypeptide(L)'
;RVMLPTGTPEERAEARDAAIAGLLDIEPGARVALIGVVNPLVAAIRERGGVCLPCDLNLRTTAWGDPVSDDMTEVLAQADAVVATGMTLSNGTFDLILRHCVEHGVPLIVYAQSGSAVARAFLGAGVTALNAEPFTFSQFSADATPMYRYRAALAPDGAAA
;
A
#
# COMPACT_ATOMS: atom_id res chain seq x y z
N ARG A 1 16.26 2.63 1.57
CA ARG A 1 16.42 1.91 0.29
C ARG A 1 16.35 0.42 0.58
N VAL A 2 15.67 -0.34 -0.26
CA VAL A 2 15.61 -1.82 -0.26
C VAL A 2 16.03 -2.29 -1.64
N MET A 3 16.77 -3.40 -1.72
CA MET A 3 17.12 -4.03 -2.99
C MET A 3 16.19 -5.20 -3.21
N LEU A 4 15.50 -5.23 -4.34
CA LEU A 4 14.85 -6.44 -4.80
C LEU A 4 15.90 -7.43 -5.30
N PRO A 5 15.72 -8.73 -5.05
CA PRO A 5 16.65 -9.75 -5.50
C PRO A 5 16.60 -9.89 -7.02
N THR A 6 17.66 -10.43 -7.61
CA THR A 6 17.53 -11.06 -8.94
C THR A 6 16.55 -12.23 -8.85
N GLY A 7 15.86 -12.56 -9.93
CA GLY A 7 14.96 -13.73 -9.93
C GLY A 7 13.82 -13.61 -10.91
N THR A 8 12.87 -14.53 -10.79
CA THR A 8 11.65 -14.51 -11.61
C THR A 8 10.74 -13.34 -11.23
N PRO A 9 9.80 -12.94 -12.11
CA PRO A 9 8.80 -11.93 -11.77
C PRO A 9 8.02 -12.25 -10.49
N GLU A 10 7.74 -13.53 -10.22
CA GLU A 10 7.00 -13.99 -9.04
C GLU A 10 7.81 -13.78 -7.75
N GLU A 11 9.05 -14.28 -7.71
CA GLU A 11 9.95 -14.12 -6.54
C GLU A 11 10.16 -12.64 -6.20
N ARG A 12 10.26 -11.80 -7.24
CA ARG A 12 10.43 -10.35 -7.09
C ARG A 12 9.16 -9.64 -6.68
N ALA A 13 8.00 -10.09 -7.15
CA ALA A 13 6.70 -9.58 -6.71
C ALA A 13 6.50 -9.86 -5.22
N GLU A 14 6.78 -11.09 -4.77
CA GLU A 14 6.75 -11.46 -3.35
C GLU A 14 7.69 -10.58 -2.52
N ALA A 15 8.94 -10.39 -2.95
CA ALA A 15 9.90 -9.53 -2.27
C ALA A 15 9.44 -8.06 -2.21
N ARG A 16 8.84 -7.53 -3.29
CA ARG A 16 8.24 -6.19 -3.32
C ARG A 16 7.08 -6.10 -2.34
N ASP A 17 6.16 -7.04 -2.39
CA ASP A 17 4.92 -6.98 -1.62
C ASP A 17 5.20 -7.21 -0.12
N ALA A 18 6.21 -8.01 0.23
CA ALA A 18 6.77 -8.08 1.57
C ALA A 18 7.43 -6.76 2.01
N ALA A 19 8.10 -6.04 1.10
CA ALA A 19 8.68 -4.74 1.41
C ALA A 19 7.61 -3.65 1.64
N ILE A 20 6.51 -3.69 0.87
CA ILE A 20 5.32 -2.82 1.03
C ILE A 20 4.63 -3.12 2.35
N ALA A 21 4.22 -4.38 2.57
CA ALA A 21 3.61 -4.83 3.81
C ALA A 21 4.52 -4.54 5.00
N GLY A 22 5.83 -4.60 4.78
CA GLY A 22 6.93 -4.09 5.60
C GLY A 22 6.69 -2.75 6.30
N LEU A 23 5.92 -1.85 5.67
CA LEU A 23 5.62 -0.50 6.15
C LEU A 23 4.44 -0.45 7.11
N LEU A 24 3.57 -1.47 7.11
CA LEU A 24 2.47 -1.59 8.06
C LEU A 24 3.02 -1.83 9.46
N ASP A 25 2.54 -1.02 10.39
CA ASP A 25 2.69 -1.18 11.83
C ASP A 25 1.30 -1.49 12.38
N ILE A 26 0.98 -2.78 12.48
CA ILE A 26 -0.37 -3.28 12.78
C ILE A 26 -0.31 -4.40 13.80
N GLU A 27 -1.33 -4.45 14.65
CA GLU A 27 -1.56 -5.58 15.55
C GLU A 27 -2.23 -6.75 14.84
N PRO A 28 -2.05 -8.00 15.30
CA PRO A 28 -2.80 -9.14 14.80
C PRO A 28 -4.30 -8.89 14.84
N GLY A 29 -4.99 -9.17 13.73
CA GLY A 29 -6.42 -8.93 13.55
C GLY A 29 -6.79 -7.55 13.00
N ALA A 30 -5.82 -6.62 12.88
CA ALA A 30 -6.08 -5.29 12.31
C ALA A 30 -6.61 -5.41 10.87
N ARG A 31 -7.66 -4.65 10.56
CA ARG A 31 -8.30 -4.61 9.26
C ARG A 31 -7.54 -3.66 8.35
N VAL A 32 -7.04 -4.16 7.24
CA VAL A 32 -6.22 -3.38 6.29
C VAL A 32 -6.97 -3.23 4.98
N ALA A 33 -7.42 -2.01 4.67
CA ALA A 33 -7.96 -1.71 3.35
C ALA A 33 -6.85 -1.73 2.31
N LEU A 34 -6.98 -2.59 1.30
CA LEU A 34 -6.07 -2.67 0.17
C LEU A 34 -6.75 -2.10 -1.07
N ILE A 35 -6.41 -0.86 -1.43
CA ILE A 35 -6.96 -0.15 -2.60
C ILE A 35 -6.05 -0.36 -3.81
N GLY A 36 -6.60 -0.98 -4.86
CA GLY A 36 -5.84 -1.54 -5.97
C GLY A 36 -5.26 -2.88 -5.53
N VAL A 37 -5.88 -3.98 -5.92
CA VAL A 37 -5.55 -5.29 -5.36
C VAL A 37 -4.39 -5.93 -6.13
N VAL A 38 -3.37 -6.36 -5.39
CA VAL A 38 -2.27 -7.18 -5.89
C VAL A 38 -2.22 -8.43 -5.03
N ASN A 39 -2.42 -9.61 -5.63
CA ASN A 39 -2.60 -10.85 -4.86
C ASN A 39 -1.44 -11.16 -3.88
N PRO A 40 -0.16 -11.06 -4.27
CA PRO A 40 0.91 -11.29 -3.28
C PRO A 40 0.91 -10.27 -2.13
N LEU A 41 0.37 -9.06 -2.32
CA LEU A 41 0.20 -8.10 -1.23
C LEU A 41 -0.94 -8.48 -0.27
N VAL A 42 -2.01 -9.13 -0.75
CA VAL A 42 -3.02 -9.75 0.13
C VAL A 42 -2.38 -10.82 1.02
N ALA A 43 -1.54 -11.69 0.45
CA ALA A 43 -0.79 -12.69 1.22
C ALA A 43 0.14 -12.02 2.25
N ALA A 44 0.93 -11.03 1.84
CA ALA A 44 1.86 -10.35 2.71
C ALA A 44 1.18 -9.60 3.89
N ILE A 45 -0.04 -9.07 3.68
CA ILE A 45 -0.86 -8.50 4.77
C ILE A 45 -1.29 -9.59 5.75
N ARG A 46 -1.76 -10.74 5.25
CA ARG A 46 -2.18 -11.88 6.08
C ARG A 46 -1.04 -12.47 6.89
N GLU A 47 0.15 -12.60 6.29
CA GLU A 47 1.37 -13.07 6.97
C GLU A 47 1.78 -12.17 8.13
N ARG A 48 1.43 -10.87 8.08
CA ARG A 48 1.62 -9.92 9.17
C ARG A 48 0.52 -9.97 10.23
N GLY A 49 -0.43 -10.89 10.11
CA GLY A 49 -1.57 -11.03 11.01
C GLY A 49 -2.73 -10.08 10.69
N GLY A 50 -2.67 -9.32 9.59
CA GLY A 50 -3.75 -8.42 9.20
C GLY A 50 -4.92 -9.13 8.52
N VAL A 51 -6.12 -8.57 8.65
CA VAL A 51 -7.31 -8.95 7.89
C VAL A 51 -7.41 -8.03 6.67
N CYS A 52 -7.11 -8.54 5.48
CA CYS A 52 -7.19 -7.75 4.26
C CYS A 52 -8.64 -7.48 3.86
N LEU A 53 -8.97 -6.21 3.62
CA LEU A 53 -10.21 -5.74 3.01
C LEU A 53 -9.91 -5.29 1.56
N PRO A 54 -9.97 -6.19 0.57
CA PRO A 54 -9.56 -5.88 -0.79
C PRO A 54 -10.59 -5.01 -1.52
N CYS A 55 -10.13 -3.96 -2.19
CA CYS A 55 -10.95 -3.10 -3.02
C CYS A 55 -10.27 -2.78 -4.36
N ASP A 56 -10.99 -3.04 -5.46
CA ASP A 56 -10.51 -2.83 -6.81
C ASP A 56 -11.65 -2.51 -7.77
N LEU A 57 -11.39 -1.62 -8.73
CA LEU A 57 -12.39 -1.24 -9.73
C LEU A 57 -12.72 -2.38 -10.70
N ASN A 58 -11.75 -3.26 -10.99
CA ASN A 58 -11.85 -4.29 -12.02
C ASN A 58 -11.82 -5.71 -11.45
N LEU A 59 -11.02 -5.96 -10.40
CA LEU A 59 -10.95 -7.28 -9.78
C LEU A 59 -12.22 -7.54 -8.94
N ARG A 60 -12.74 -8.76 -9.00
CA ARG A 60 -13.95 -9.16 -8.27
C ARG A 60 -13.69 -10.23 -7.21
N THR A 61 -12.66 -11.05 -7.40
CA THR A 61 -12.23 -12.06 -6.44
C THR A 61 -10.70 -12.10 -6.35
N THR A 62 -10.19 -12.36 -5.15
CA THR A 62 -8.76 -12.63 -4.95
C THR A 62 -8.39 -14.03 -5.49
N ALA A 63 -7.09 -14.34 -5.53
CA ALA A 63 -6.59 -15.68 -5.90
C ALA A 63 -7.07 -16.79 -4.95
N TRP A 64 -7.55 -16.44 -3.74
CA TRP A 64 -8.11 -17.37 -2.76
C TRP A 64 -9.64 -17.38 -2.74
N GLY A 65 -10.28 -16.64 -3.65
CA GLY A 65 -11.74 -16.58 -3.78
C GLY A 65 -12.43 -15.58 -2.84
N ASP A 66 -11.68 -14.73 -2.14
CA ASP A 66 -12.27 -13.67 -1.30
C ASP A 66 -12.93 -12.62 -2.20
N PRO A 67 -14.12 -12.11 -1.83
CA PRO A 67 -14.77 -11.05 -2.58
C PRO A 67 -13.94 -9.75 -2.51
N VAL A 68 -13.93 -9.00 -3.61
CA VAL A 68 -13.28 -7.69 -3.71
C VAL A 68 -14.37 -6.63 -3.88
N SER A 69 -14.42 -5.66 -2.97
CA SER A 69 -15.37 -4.53 -3.09
C SER A 69 -14.94 -3.61 -4.23
N ASP A 70 -15.90 -3.06 -4.97
CA ASP A 70 -15.66 -2.00 -5.94
C ASP A 70 -15.93 -0.60 -5.36
N ASP A 71 -16.33 -0.52 -4.09
CA ASP A 71 -16.54 0.72 -3.35
C ASP A 71 -15.49 0.87 -2.23
N MET A 72 -14.56 1.81 -2.44
CA MET A 72 -13.53 2.09 -1.45
C MET A 72 -14.11 2.62 -0.12
N THR A 73 -15.28 3.26 -0.14
CA THR A 73 -15.88 3.84 1.07
C THR A 73 -16.30 2.77 2.07
N GLU A 74 -16.72 1.59 1.59
CA GLU A 74 -17.10 0.45 2.42
C GLU A 74 -15.90 -0.12 3.19
N VAL A 75 -14.75 -0.26 2.52
CA VAL A 75 -13.53 -0.81 3.14
C VAL A 75 -12.84 0.22 4.01
N LEU A 76 -12.85 1.51 3.62
CA LEU A 76 -12.27 2.61 4.40
C LEU A 76 -12.97 2.74 5.76
N ALA A 77 -14.30 2.70 5.80
CA ALA A 77 -15.08 2.81 7.04
C ALA A 77 -14.76 1.72 8.09
N GLN A 78 -14.12 0.62 7.66
CA GLN A 78 -13.76 -0.51 8.50
C GLN A 78 -12.25 -0.65 8.68
N ALA A 79 -11.43 0.22 8.09
CA ALA A 79 -9.98 0.05 8.08
C ALA A 79 -9.35 0.58 9.36
N ASP A 80 -8.45 -0.22 9.92
CA ASP A 80 -7.52 0.21 10.97
C ASP A 80 -6.19 0.71 10.35
N ALA A 81 -5.93 0.36 9.08
CA ALA A 81 -4.86 0.90 8.24
C ALA A 81 -5.23 0.83 6.75
N VAL A 82 -4.68 1.73 5.92
CA VAL A 82 -4.93 1.77 4.48
C VAL A 82 -3.63 1.58 3.70
N VAL A 83 -3.65 0.69 2.71
CA VAL A 83 -2.60 0.50 1.71
C VAL A 83 -3.19 0.82 0.34
N ALA A 84 -2.73 1.89 -0.29
CA ALA A 84 -3.27 2.36 -1.57
C ALA A 84 -2.22 2.37 -2.69
N THR A 85 -2.63 1.93 -3.87
CA THR A 85 -1.83 2.05 -5.09
C THR A 85 -1.62 3.52 -5.48
N GLY A 86 -0.45 3.84 -6.04
CA GLY A 86 -0.17 5.13 -6.66
C GLY A 86 -1.11 5.47 -7.83
N MET A 87 -1.82 4.49 -8.39
CA MET A 87 -2.83 4.72 -9.43
C MET A 87 -4.03 5.57 -8.96
N THR A 88 -4.28 5.65 -7.65
CA THR A 88 -5.32 6.51 -7.05
C THR A 88 -5.08 8.00 -7.33
N LEU A 89 -3.82 8.40 -7.57
CA LEU A 89 -3.46 9.76 -7.98
C LEU A 89 -3.94 10.08 -9.40
N SER A 90 -4.09 9.06 -10.26
CA SER A 90 -4.42 9.23 -11.67
C SER A 90 -5.92 9.22 -11.96
N ASN A 91 -6.72 8.60 -11.10
CA ASN A 91 -8.17 8.45 -11.31
C ASN A 91 -9.02 9.31 -10.37
N GLY A 92 -8.40 10.23 -9.62
CA GLY A 92 -9.08 11.22 -8.78
C GLY A 92 -9.59 10.68 -7.44
N THR A 93 -9.21 9.47 -7.03
CA THR A 93 -9.69 8.89 -5.75
C THR A 93 -8.77 9.16 -4.57
N PHE A 94 -7.51 9.57 -4.82
CA PHE A 94 -6.51 9.81 -3.78
C PHE A 94 -6.97 10.83 -2.72
N ASP A 95 -7.55 11.96 -3.13
CA ASP A 95 -7.96 13.02 -2.20
C ASP A 95 -9.09 12.59 -1.25
N LEU A 96 -9.92 11.64 -1.66
CA LEU A 96 -10.94 11.05 -0.80
C LEU A 96 -10.27 10.15 0.25
N ILE A 97 -9.37 9.27 -0.18
CA ILE A 97 -8.63 8.35 0.70
C ILE A 97 -7.81 9.14 1.72
N LEU A 98 -7.06 10.15 1.26
CA LEU A 98 -6.22 10.99 2.10
C LEU A 98 -7.04 11.73 3.17
N ARG A 99 -8.14 12.38 2.76
CA ARG A 99 -9.04 13.07 3.71
C ARG A 99 -9.60 12.12 4.74
N HIS A 100 -10.13 10.97 4.33
CA HIS A 100 -10.65 9.97 5.25
C HIS A 100 -9.57 9.53 6.27
N CYS A 101 -8.37 9.21 5.79
CA CYS A 101 -7.28 8.77 6.67
C CYS A 101 -6.90 9.85 7.69
N VAL A 102 -6.83 11.12 7.27
CA VAL A 102 -6.54 12.26 8.16
C VAL A 102 -7.67 12.49 9.16
N GLU A 103 -8.92 12.53 8.70
CA GLU A 103 -10.11 12.77 9.54
C GLU A 103 -10.29 11.71 10.63
N HIS A 104 -9.93 10.46 10.34
CA HIS A 104 -10.11 9.33 11.25
C HIS A 104 -8.82 8.87 11.95
N GLY A 105 -7.68 9.52 11.68
CA GLY A 105 -6.39 9.11 12.25
C GLY A 105 -5.92 7.72 11.80
N VAL A 106 -6.35 7.28 10.62
CA VAL A 106 -6.00 5.97 10.06
C VAL A 106 -4.70 6.10 9.25
N PRO A 107 -3.67 5.26 9.48
CA PRO A 107 -2.42 5.35 8.75
C PRO A 107 -2.60 5.00 7.27
N LEU A 108 -2.13 5.90 6.40
CA LEU A 108 -2.12 5.72 4.95
C LEU A 108 -0.72 5.40 4.42
N ILE A 109 -0.58 4.18 3.90
CA ILE A 109 0.60 3.72 3.18
C ILE A 109 0.31 3.76 1.69
N VAL A 110 1.16 4.43 0.92
CA VAL A 110 1.07 4.42 -0.54
C VAL A 110 2.16 3.53 -1.11
N TYR A 111 1.81 2.61 -2.00
CA TYR A 111 2.79 1.91 -2.83
C TYR A 111 2.67 2.41 -4.25
N ALA A 112 3.73 3.06 -4.73
CA ALA A 112 3.69 3.87 -5.93
C ALA A 112 4.80 3.46 -6.90
N GLN A 113 4.35 2.83 -7.97
CA GLN A 113 5.08 2.76 -9.23
C GLN A 113 4.80 4.03 -10.05
N SER A 114 3.52 4.32 -10.26
CA SER A 114 3.02 5.58 -10.81
C SER A 114 2.99 6.67 -9.75
N GLY A 115 3.37 7.89 -10.10
CA GLY A 115 3.17 9.07 -9.24
C GLY A 115 3.98 9.07 -7.94
N SER A 116 5.04 8.25 -7.81
CA SER A 116 5.79 8.11 -6.55
C SER A 116 6.40 9.43 -6.03
N ALA A 117 6.84 10.31 -6.93
CA ALA A 117 7.30 11.66 -6.57
C ALA A 117 6.17 12.56 -6.06
N VAL A 118 4.95 12.40 -6.58
CA VAL A 118 3.76 13.14 -6.15
C VAL A 118 3.32 12.62 -4.77
N ALA A 119 3.18 11.30 -4.61
CA ALA A 119 2.86 10.68 -3.32
C ALA A 119 3.86 11.09 -2.23
N ARG A 120 5.14 11.27 -2.58
CA ARG A 120 6.18 11.72 -1.65
C ARG A 120 5.92 13.11 -1.07
N ALA A 121 5.23 14.00 -1.79
CA ALA A 121 4.90 15.33 -1.30
C ALA A 121 3.88 15.31 -0.13
N PHE A 122 3.10 14.23 -0.01
CA PHE A 122 2.10 14.05 1.06
C PHE A 122 2.65 13.28 2.27
N LEU A 123 3.93 12.88 2.24
CA LEU A 123 4.55 12.14 3.35
C LEU A 123 4.72 13.06 4.56
N GLY A 124 4.08 12.71 5.68
CA GLY A 124 3.96 13.63 6.81
C GLY A 124 3.05 14.82 6.49
N ALA A 125 1.99 14.56 5.72
CA ALA A 125 0.85 15.43 5.50
C ALA A 125 -0.36 14.55 5.13
N GLY A 126 -0.58 13.49 5.91
CA GLY A 126 -1.61 12.47 5.74
C GLY A 126 -1.12 11.13 5.19
N VAL A 127 -0.07 11.08 4.35
CA VAL A 127 0.60 9.80 4.02
C VAL A 127 1.63 9.50 5.12
N THR A 128 1.50 8.36 5.79
CA THR A 128 2.38 7.94 6.88
C THR A 128 3.59 7.14 6.39
N ALA A 129 3.45 6.43 5.27
CA ALA A 129 4.55 5.73 4.64
C ALA A 129 4.40 5.61 3.12
N LEU A 130 5.54 5.50 2.43
CA LEU A 130 5.59 5.38 0.98
C LEU A 130 6.57 4.29 0.58
N ASN A 131 6.11 3.36 -0.26
CA ASN A 131 6.97 2.48 -1.03
C ASN A 131 7.04 3.01 -2.47
N ALA A 132 8.14 3.70 -2.80
CA ALA A 132 8.38 4.29 -4.11
C ALA A 132 9.23 3.39 -4.99
N GLU A 133 8.72 3.14 -6.19
CA GLU A 133 9.41 2.49 -7.29
C GLU A 133 9.46 3.49 -8.47
N PRO A 134 10.55 4.26 -8.65
CA PRO A 134 10.64 5.32 -9.67
C PRO A 134 10.45 4.82 -11.10
N PHE A 135 10.74 3.54 -11.33
CA PHE A 135 10.47 2.83 -12.57
C PHE A 135 10.18 1.37 -12.22
N THR A 136 9.21 0.75 -12.88
CA THR A 136 8.63 -0.57 -12.58
C THR A 136 9.54 -1.77 -12.88
N PHE A 137 10.82 -1.67 -12.53
CA PHE A 137 11.80 -2.72 -12.76
C PHE A 137 11.46 -4.04 -12.08
N SER A 138 10.67 -4.04 -11.01
CA SER A 138 10.17 -5.29 -10.39
C SER A 138 9.39 -6.15 -11.37
N GLN A 139 8.77 -5.55 -12.40
CA GLN A 139 7.97 -6.24 -13.42
C GLN A 139 8.72 -6.43 -14.74
N PHE A 140 9.68 -5.55 -15.06
CA PHE A 140 10.33 -5.51 -16.39
C PHE A 140 11.81 -5.90 -16.40
N SER A 141 12.39 -6.27 -15.26
CA SER A 141 13.80 -6.69 -15.18
C SER A 141 13.95 -7.87 -14.24
N ALA A 142 14.89 -8.76 -14.56
CA ALA A 142 15.33 -9.85 -13.67
C ALA A 142 16.53 -9.44 -12.80
N ASP A 143 17.09 -8.24 -12.99
CA ASP A 143 18.28 -7.75 -12.29
C ASP A 143 17.95 -7.13 -10.94
N ALA A 144 18.89 -7.16 -9.99
CA ALA A 144 18.71 -6.54 -8.68
C ALA A 144 18.39 -5.05 -8.82
N THR A 145 17.22 -4.62 -8.30
CA THR A 145 16.72 -3.25 -8.54
C THR A 145 16.43 -2.50 -7.24
N PRO A 146 16.78 -1.21 -7.18
CA PRO A 146 16.52 -0.40 -5.99
C PRO A 146 15.05 -0.01 -5.88
N MET A 147 14.55 -0.05 -4.66
CA MET A 147 13.26 0.48 -4.23
C MET A 147 13.45 1.38 -3.02
N TYR A 148 12.60 2.38 -2.87
CA TYR A 148 12.76 3.39 -1.83
C TYR A 148 11.56 3.36 -0.89
N ARG A 149 11.82 3.09 0.38
CA ARG A 149 10.83 3.13 1.45
C ARG A 149 11.04 4.37 2.28
N TYR A 150 9.95 5.08 2.56
CA TYR A 150 9.91 6.26 3.39
C TYR A 150 8.86 6.07 4.48
N ARG A 151 9.12 6.66 5.64
CA ARG A 151 8.16 6.82 6.73
C ARG A 151 8.16 8.30 7.13
N ALA A 152 6.98 8.82 7.46
CA ALA A 152 6.88 10.11 8.13
C ALA A 152 7.63 10.03 9.46
N ALA A 153 8.29 11.12 9.85
CA ALA A 153 8.77 11.22 11.21
C ALA A 153 7.56 11.31 12.14
N LEU A 154 7.53 10.52 13.21
CA LEU A 154 6.53 10.68 14.24
C LEU A 154 6.71 12.07 14.87
N ALA A 155 5.66 12.89 14.92
CA ALA A 155 5.70 14.04 15.81
C ALA A 155 5.81 13.53 17.26
N PRO A 156 6.44 14.27 18.19
CA PRO A 156 6.64 13.84 19.58
C PRO A 156 5.35 13.40 20.30
N ASP A 157 4.19 13.85 19.82
CA ASP A 157 2.89 13.63 20.43
C ASP A 157 2.02 12.60 19.66
N GLY A 158 2.61 11.82 18.74
CA GLY A 158 1.92 10.72 18.06
C GLY A 158 0.95 11.12 16.95
N ALA A 159 0.76 12.42 16.70
CA ALA A 159 0.07 12.90 15.51
C ALA A 159 1.00 12.84 14.28
N ALA A 160 0.46 12.49 13.13
CA ALA A 160 1.17 12.69 11.86
C ALA A 160 1.47 14.19 11.72
N ALA A 161 2.75 14.53 11.54
CA ALA A 161 3.17 15.88 11.17
C ALA A 161 2.53 16.31 9.84
#